data_AF-A0A0S7ZK92-F1
#
_entry.id   AF-A0A0S7ZK92-F1
#
_cell.length_a   1.000
_cell.length_b   1.000
_cell.length_c   1.000
_cell.angle_alpha   90.00
_cell.angle_beta   90.00
_cell.angle_gamma   90.00
#
_symmetry.space_group_name_H-M   'P 1'
#
loop_
_entity.id
_entity.type
_entity.pdbx_description
1 polymer ?
#
loop_
_entity_poly.entity_id
_entity_poly.type
_entity_poly.pdbx_seq_one_letter_code
_entity_poly.pdbx_strand_id
1 'polypeptide(L)'
;MEESIDKRAREAIDEAIFPGCIVGIVRRDGQRFLFPFGRFTYDRESPPVDDDSLFDIASITKVIPTAVLALKLMGESKLDLYDRVERFLPELGNSHKNEIMVWHLLTHTLHYGFRL
;
A
#
# COMPACT_ATOMS: atom_id res chain seq x y z
N MET A 1 25.85 0.66 4.87
CA MET A 1 24.40 0.79 4.59
C MET A 1 23.60 0.03 5.62
N GLU A 2 23.85 -1.28 5.77
CA GLU A 2 23.21 -2.14 6.78
C GLU A 2 23.40 -1.60 8.20
N GLU A 3 24.63 -1.24 8.60
CA GLU A 3 24.91 -0.60 9.90
C GLU A 3 24.12 0.70 10.13
N SER A 4 23.87 1.47 9.07
CA SER A 4 23.09 2.71 9.18
C SER A 4 21.60 2.43 9.35
N ILE A 5 21.09 1.35 8.79
CA ILE A 5 19.69 0.92 8.94
C ILE A 5 19.48 0.39 10.35
N ASP A 6 20.35 -0.51 10.79
CA ASP A 6 20.32 -1.08 12.14
C ASP A 6 20.32 0.03 13.20
N LYS A 7 21.30 0.96 13.11
CA LYS A 7 21.38 2.09 14.03
C LYS A 7 20.09 2.90 14.09
N ARG A 8 19.56 3.32 12.93
CA ARG A 8 18.35 4.16 12.86
C ARG A 8 17.10 3.45 13.37
N ALA A 9 16.94 2.17 13.03
CA ALA A 9 15.80 1.38 13.48
C ALA A 9 15.82 1.20 15.00
N ARG A 10 16.99 0.90 15.58
CA ARG A 10 17.16 0.78 17.03
C ARG A 10 16.92 2.10 17.75
N GLU A 11 17.48 3.21 17.26
CA GLU A 11 17.24 4.55 17.81
C GLU A 11 15.73 4.87 17.84
N ALA A 12 15.00 4.60 16.75
CA ALA A 12 13.56 4.86 16.70
C ALA A 12 12.74 3.98 17.66
N ILE A 13 13.18 2.74 17.90
CA ILE A 13 12.54 1.84 18.88
C ILE A 13 12.85 2.31 20.31
N ASP A 14 14.10 2.68 20.59
CA ASP A 14 14.53 3.19 21.89
C ASP A 14 13.81 4.52 22.25
N GLU A 15 13.54 5.36 21.25
CA GLU A 15 12.74 6.59 21.35
C GLU A 15 11.22 6.35 21.38
N ALA A 16 10.77 5.09 21.31
CA ALA A 16 9.37 4.69 21.30
C ALA A 16 8.53 5.34 20.18
N ILE A 17 9.11 5.52 18.99
CA ILE A 17 8.38 5.94 17.79
C ILE A 17 7.48 4.80 17.29
N PHE A 18 8.01 3.58 17.30
CA PHE A 18 7.28 2.33 17.03
C PHE A 18 7.95 1.16 17.79
N PRO A 19 7.20 0.10 18.14
CA PRO A 19 7.73 -1.02 18.93
C PRO A 19 8.63 -1.97 18.13
N GLY A 20 8.50 -1.99 16.81
CA GLY A 20 9.23 -2.85 15.91
C GLY A 20 8.90 -2.56 14.45
N CYS A 21 9.77 -3.02 13.55
CA CYS A 21 9.60 -2.86 12.12
C CYS A 21 10.43 -3.91 11.36
N ILE A 22 10.17 -4.04 10.06
CA ILE A 22 11.04 -4.77 9.15
C ILE A 22 11.43 -3.86 7.98
N VAL A 23 12.71 -3.80 7.67
CA VAL A 23 13.21 -3.05 6.52
C VAL A 23 13.59 -4.03 5.41
N GLY A 24 12.96 -3.88 4.25
CA GLY A 24 13.25 -4.69 3.06
C GLY A 24 13.99 -3.89 1.99
N ILE A 25 15.06 -4.46 1.43
CA ILE A 25 15.78 -3.92 0.28
C ILE A 25 15.76 -4.94 -0.85
N VAL A 26 15.32 -4.51 -2.04
CA VAL A 26 15.45 -5.30 -3.27
C VAL A 26 16.37 -4.55 -4.23
N ARG A 27 17.47 -5.19 -4.61
CA ARG A 27 18.42 -4.65 -5.59
C ARG A 27 17.99 -4.97 -7.02
N ARG A 28 18.56 -4.24 -7.98
CA ARG A 28 18.25 -4.41 -9.41
C ARG A 28 18.55 -5.81 -9.93
N ASP A 29 19.54 -6.50 -9.36
CA ASP A 29 19.91 -7.87 -9.67
C ASP A 29 18.98 -8.92 -9.01
N GLY A 30 17.96 -8.47 -8.27
CA GLY A 30 17.00 -9.32 -7.60
C GLY A 30 17.41 -9.76 -6.20
N GLN A 31 18.59 -9.38 -5.69
CA GLN A 31 18.99 -9.67 -4.32
C GLN A 31 18.04 -8.99 -3.33
N ARG A 32 17.65 -9.73 -2.29
CA ARG A 32 16.70 -9.30 -1.27
C ARG A 32 17.37 -9.37 0.10
N PHE A 33 17.19 -8.32 0.89
CA PHE A 33 17.67 -8.23 2.25
C PHE A 33 16.52 -7.81 3.15
N LEU A 34 16.37 -8.51 4.26
CA LEU A 34 15.38 -8.22 5.31
C LEU A 34 16.13 -7.92 6.61
N PHE A 35 15.68 -6.89 7.30
CA PHE A 35 16.24 -6.47 8.59
C PHE A 35 15.09 -6.27 9.57
N PRO A 36 14.73 -7.31 10.35
CA PRO A 36 13.69 -7.21 11.36
C PRO A 36 14.24 -6.60 12.66
N PHE A 37 13.41 -5.78 13.33
CA PHE A 37 13.76 -5.10 14.58
C PHE A 37 12.57 -5.08 15.55
N GLY A 38 12.86 -5.21 16.84
CA GLY A 38 11.88 -5.00 17.91
C GLY A 38 10.80 -6.09 17.99
N ARG A 39 9.59 -5.67 18.41
CA ARG A 39 8.43 -6.53 18.68
C ARG A 39 7.16 -5.89 18.11
N PHE A 40 6.07 -6.66 18.03
CA PHE A 40 4.79 -6.12 17.51
C PHE A 40 4.17 -5.03 18.40
N THR A 41 4.43 -5.07 19.71
CA THR A 41 3.96 -4.08 20.67
C THR A 41 5.06 -3.75 21.68
N TYR A 42 4.85 -2.73 22.51
CA TYR A 42 5.81 -2.35 23.56
C TYR A 42 5.89 -3.36 24.72
N ASP A 43 4.99 -4.35 24.78
CA ASP A 43 5.05 -5.41 25.77
C ASP A 43 6.31 -6.27 25.55
N ARG A 44 7.02 -6.56 26.65
CA ARG A 44 8.23 -7.39 26.64
C ARG A 44 7.95 -8.82 26.18
N GLU A 45 6.74 -9.32 26.42
CA GLU A 45 6.28 -10.65 26.01
C GLU A 45 5.70 -10.68 24.58
N SER A 46 5.54 -9.51 23.95
CA SER A 46 5.07 -9.43 22.56
C SER A 46 6.03 -10.17 21.62
N PRO A 47 5.56 -10.98 20.66
CA PRO A 47 6.45 -11.70 19.77
C PRO A 47 7.46 -10.78 19.06
N PRO A 48 8.70 -11.23 18.85
CA PRO A 48 9.67 -10.46 18.06
C PRO A 48 9.19 -10.35 16.62
N VAL A 49 9.58 -9.26 15.96
CA VAL A 49 9.47 -9.18 14.50
C VAL A 49 10.55 -10.07 13.89
N ASP A 50 10.18 -10.83 12.86
CA ASP A 50 11.04 -11.70 12.07
C ASP A 50 10.74 -11.51 10.57
N ASP A 51 11.43 -12.27 9.72
CA ASP A 51 11.35 -12.16 8.26
C ASP A 51 9.97 -12.54 7.69
N ASP A 52 9.17 -13.31 8.44
CA ASP A 52 7.84 -13.79 8.05
C ASP A 52 6.69 -13.00 8.71
N SER A 53 7.03 -11.97 9.49
CA SER A 53 6.08 -11.15 10.24
C SER A 53 5.13 -10.37 9.31
N LEU A 54 3.83 -10.45 9.60
CA LEU A 54 2.79 -9.79 8.82
C LEU A 54 2.36 -8.45 9.45
N PHE A 55 2.23 -7.43 8.60
CA PHE A 55 1.78 -6.10 9.00
C PHE A 55 0.59 -5.65 8.16
N ASP A 56 -0.34 -4.91 8.78
CA ASP A 56 -1.31 -4.12 8.01
C ASP A 56 -0.59 -2.92 7.38
N ILE A 57 -0.54 -2.90 6.05
CA ILE A 57 0.14 -1.87 5.25
C ILE A 57 -0.78 -0.69 4.88
N ALA A 58 -2.04 -0.71 5.32
CA ALA A 58 -3.03 0.34 5.12
C ALA A 58 -3.05 0.89 3.67
N SER A 59 -2.85 2.19 3.49
CA SER A 59 -2.95 2.85 2.18
C SER A 59 -1.88 2.43 1.17
N ILE A 60 -0.81 1.72 1.57
CA ILE A 60 0.12 1.11 0.61
C ILE A 60 -0.63 0.12 -0.30
N THR A 61 -1.74 -0.46 0.16
CA THR A 61 -2.67 -1.27 -0.66
C THR A 61 -3.09 -0.55 -1.95
N LYS A 62 -3.25 0.78 -1.94
CA LYS A 62 -3.65 1.53 -3.14
C LYS A 62 -2.60 1.46 -4.24
N VAL A 63 -1.33 1.65 -3.87
CA VAL A 63 -0.23 1.82 -4.84
C VAL A 63 0.45 0.52 -5.23
N ILE A 64 0.48 -0.48 -4.35
CA ILE A 64 1.08 -1.78 -4.67
C ILE A 64 0.02 -2.70 -5.31
N PRO A 65 -0.88 -3.38 -4.57
CA PRO A 65 -1.77 -4.33 -5.19
C PRO A 65 -2.82 -3.68 -6.10
N THR A 66 -3.51 -2.61 -5.66
CA THR A 66 -4.63 -2.07 -6.46
C THR A 66 -4.16 -1.46 -7.78
N ALA A 67 -3.14 -0.60 -7.77
CA ALA A 67 -2.63 -0.01 -9.00
C ALA A 67 -2.02 -1.05 -9.95
N VAL A 68 -1.27 -2.05 -9.43
CA VAL A 68 -0.71 -3.13 -10.26
C VAL A 68 -1.82 -3.98 -10.88
N LEU A 69 -2.89 -4.30 -10.14
CA LEU A 69 -4.04 -5.03 -10.68
C LEU A 69 -4.76 -4.21 -11.76
N ALA A 70 -4.94 -2.91 -11.56
CA ALA A 70 -5.52 -2.04 -12.58
C ALA A 70 -4.69 -2.04 -13.87
N LEU A 71 -3.36 -1.87 -13.77
CA LEU A 71 -2.44 -1.93 -14.91
C LEU A 71 -2.48 -3.28 -15.63
N LYS A 72 -2.55 -4.38 -14.88
CA LYS A 72 -2.70 -5.73 -15.45
C LYS A 72 -3.99 -5.84 -16.26
N LEU A 73 -5.13 -5.40 -15.72
CA LEU A 73 -6.41 -5.45 -16.41
C LEU A 73 -6.45 -4.54 -17.64
N MET A 74 -5.74 -3.41 -17.62
CA MET A 74 -5.55 -2.56 -18.80
C MET A 74 -4.76 -3.29 -19.89
N GLY A 75 -3.67 -3.97 -19.51
CA GLY A 75 -2.90 -4.80 -20.44
C GLY A 75 -3.72 -5.96 -21.05
N GLU A 76 -4.73 -6.44 -20.33
CA GLU A 76 -5.68 -7.47 -20.79
C GLU A 76 -6.90 -6.89 -21.54
N SER A 77 -6.95 -5.57 -21.78
CA SER A 77 -8.11 -4.86 -22.37
C SER A 77 -9.43 -5.08 -21.62
N LYS A 78 -9.36 -5.39 -20.32
CA LYS A 78 -10.53 -5.57 -19.43
C LYS A 78 -10.93 -4.30 -18.68
N LEU A 79 -10.05 -3.29 -18.68
CA LEU A 79 -10.21 -2.01 -18.01
C LEU A 79 -9.55 -0.92 -18.87
N ASP A 80 -10.24 0.19 -19.12
CA ASP A 80 -9.67 1.40 -19.72
C ASP A 80 -9.71 2.57 -18.73
N LEU A 81 -8.77 3.50 -18.82
CA LEU A 81 -8.76 4.71 -17.98
C LEU A 81 -10.01 5.56 -18.17
N TYR A 82 -10.57 5.57 -19.37
CA TYR A 82 -11.74 6.35 -19.74
C TYR A 82 -13.03 5.54 -19.67
N ASP A 83 -12.97 4.29 -19.20
CA ASP A 83 -14.18 3.56 -18.85
C ASP A 83 -14.95 4.29 -17.76
N ARG A 84 -16.26 4.42 -17.95
CA ARG A 84 -17.16 4.89 -16.90
C ARG A 84 -17.27 3.83 -15.82
N VAL A 85 -17.20 4.24 -14.56
CA VAL A 85 -17.28 3.33 -13.40
C VAL A 85 -18.62 2.59 -13.37
N GLU A 86 -19.71 3.23 -13.81
CA GLU A 86 -21.04 2.62 -13.93
C GLU A 86 -21.06 1.35 -14.80
N ARG A 87 -20.11 1.21 -15.74
CA ARG A 87 -19.95 0.00 -16.56
C ARG A 87 -19.69 -1.24 -15.71
N PHE A 88 -18.94 -1.06 -14.61
CA PHE A 88 -18.53 -2.14 -13.72
C PHE A 88 -19.39 -2.21 -12.45
N LEU A 89 -19.89 -1.07 -11.99
CA LEU A 89 -20.71 -0.92 -10.79
C LEU A 89 -21.98 -0.12 -11.13
N PRO A 90 -22.99 -0.75 -11.76
CA PRO A 90 -24.21 -0.07 -12.20
C PRO A 90 -24.96 0.66 -11.08
N GLU A 91 -24.84 0.18 -9.84
CA GLU A 91 -25.41 0.80 -8.64
C GLU A 91 -24.86 2.20 -8.34
N LEU A 92 -23.71 2.56 -8.92
CA LEU A 92 -23.13 3.89 -8.83
C LEU A 92 -23.69 4.86 -9.87
N GLY A 93 -24.50 4.39 -10.82
CA GLY A 93 -25.17 5.21 -11.83
C GLY A 93 -26.28 6.09 -11.22
N ASN A 94 -26.04 7.39 -11.11
CA ASN A 94 -27.06 8.38 -10.77
C ASN A 94 -26.77 9.70 -11.51
N SER A 95 -27.70 10.66 -11.47
CA SER A 95 -27.69 11.88 -12.32
C SER A 95 -26.39 12.68 -12.33
N HIS A 96 -25.50 12.50 -11.34
CA HIS A 96 -24.21 13.16 -11.28
C HIS A 96 -23.02 12.19 -11.44
N LYS A 97 -23.15 10.90 -11.08
CA LYS A 97 -22.04 9.94 -11.02
C LYS A 97 -21.73 9.23 -12.34
N ASN A 98 -22.58 9.36 -13.36
CA ASN A 98 -22.38 8.69 -14.65
C ASN A 98 -21.11 9.17 -15.37
N GLU A 99 -20.55 10.33 -15.01
CA GLU A 99 -19.32 10.90 -15.59
C GLU A 99 -18.03 10.44 -14.90
N ILE A 100 -18.13 9.64 -13.83
CA ILE A 100 -16.96 9.15 -13.12
C ILE A 100 -16.25 8.08 -13.98
N MET A 101 -15.03 8.40 -14.41
CA MET A 101 -14.14 7.47 -15.10
C MET A 101 -13.18 6.78 -14.12
N VAL A 102 -12.68 5.61 -14.51
CA VAL A 102 -11.62 4.88 -13.78
C VAL A 102 -10.42 5.79 -13.51
N TRP A 103 -10.06 6.65 -14.47
CA TRP A 103 -9.04 7.69 -14.34
C TRP A 103 -9.24 8.52 -13.06
N HIS A 104 -10.44 9.04 -12.81
CA HIS A 104 -10.70 9.90 -11.65
C HIS A 104 -10.47 9.17 -10.32
N LEU A 105 -10.73 7.86 -10.26
CA LEU A 105 -10.48 7.05 -9.08
C LEU A 105 -8.98 6.83 -8.85
N LEU A 106 -8.25 6.48 -9.91
CA LEU A 106 -6.82 6.19 -9.83
C LEU A 106 -5.95 7.43 -9.58
N THR A 107 -6.43 8.61 -9.97
CA THR A 107 -5.72 9.90 -9.81
C THR A 107 -6.24 10.73 -8.64
N HIS A 108 -7.27 10.27 -7.92
CA HIS A 108 -7.90 11.02 -6.83
C HIS A 108 -8.41 12.42 -7.24
N THR A 109 -8.94 12.58 -8.45
CA THR A 109 -9.41 13.89 -8.97
C THR A 109 -10.93 14.08 -8.87
N LEU A 110 -11.63 13.26 -8.10
CA LEU A 110 -13.05 13.48 -7.84
C LEU A 110 -13.26 14.65 -6.88
N HIS A 111 -14.19 15.53 -7.23
CA HIS A 111 -14.63 16.58 -6.32
C HIS A 111 -15.45 16.01 -5.16
N TYR A 112 -15.39 16.65 -3.98
CA TYR A 112 -16.10 16.20 -2.77
C TYR A 112 -17.63 16.08 -2.89
N GLY A 113 -18.23 16.65 -3.95
CA GLY A 113 -19.65 16.48 -4.28
C GLY A 113 -20.03 15.07 -4.75
N PHE A 114 -19.04 14.23 -5.08
CA PHE A 114 -19.22 12.84 -5.50
C PHE A 114 -18.93 11.88 -4.33
N ARG A 115 -19.77 11.88 -3.29
CA ARG A 115 -19.74 10.80 -2.29
C ARG A 115 -20.37 9.55 -2.91
N LEU A 116 -19.59 8.49 -3.06
CA LEU A 116 -20.08 7.17 -3.49
C LEU A 116 -21.08 6.62 -2.47
#